data_AF-A0A533UKC4-F1
#
_entry.id   AF-A0A533UKC4-F1
#
_cell.length_a   1.000
_cell.length_b   1.000
_cell.length_c   1.000
_cell.angle_alpha   90.00
_cell.angle_beta   90.00
_cell.angle_gamma   90.00
#
_symmetry.space_group_name_H-M   'P 1'
#
loop_
_entity.id
_entity.type
_entity.pdbx_description
1 polymer ?
#
loop_
_entity_poly.entity_id
_entity_poly.type
_entity_poly.pdbx_seq_one_letter_code
_entity_poly.pdbx_strand_id
1 'polypeptide(L)'
;MKKLSEDLIKTVQKLIDSGKGDSKRLHEIFNVLKQGTPLYISDYKYLQSLTKAIEEQKQISEFEKDKSKNKKQNKKSETIKKSEKIQSKGDSALKILKNRLAAGEITIEEFQALKKILKET
;
A
#
# COMPACT_ATOMS: atom_id res chain seq x y z
N MET A 1 16.77 -17.89 2.38
CA MET A 1 15.58 -17.11 1.98
C MET A 1 15.94 -16.04 0.94
N LYS A 2 16.36 -16.42 -0.28
CA LYS A 2 16.77 -15.47 -1.35
C LYS A 2 15.67 -15.14 -2.39
N LYS A 3 14.53 -15.83 -2.37
CA LYS A 3 13.50 -15.72 -3.42
C LYS A 3 12.74 -14.38 -3.40
N LEU A 4 12.43 -13.87 -2.22
CA LEU A 4 11.63 -12.63 -2.05
C LEU A 4 12.30 -11.40 -2.67
N SER A 5 13.63 -11.27 -2.54
CA SER A 5 14.38 -10.16 -3.14
C SER A 5 14.37 -10.23 -4.67
N GLU A 6 14.36 -11.44 -5.24
CA GLU A 6 14.49 -11.65 -6.68
C GLU A 6 13.19 -11.31 -7.43
N ASP A 7 12.04 -11.62 -6.84
CA ASP A 7 10.72 -11.24 -7.38
C ASP A 7 10.51 -9.73 -7.29
N LEU A 8 11.01 -9.09 -6.24
CA LEU A 8 10.96 -7.63 -6.09
C LEU A 8 11.84 -6.93 -7.12
N ILE A 9 13.06 -7.42 -7.35
CA ILE A 9 13.96 -6.91 -8.40
C ILE A 9 13.29 -6.96 -9.78
N LYS A 10 12.64 -8.08 -10.12
CA LYS A 10 11.89 -8.22 -11.38
C LYS A 10 10.74 -7.21 -11.48
N THR A 11 10.05 -6.95 -10.36
CA THR A 11 8.96 -5.98 -10.30
C THR A 11 9.45 -4.57 -10.53
N VAL A 12 10.56 -4.18 -9.88
CA VAL A 12 11.20 -2.88 -10.07
C VAL A 12 11.67 -2.72 -11.52
N GLN A 13 12.27 -3.76 -12.11
CA GLN A 13 12.67 -3.74 -13.52
C GLN A 13 11.48 -3.45 -14.44
N LYS A 14 10.33 -4.11 -14.24
CA LYS A 14 9.11 -3.84 -15.02
C LYS A 14 8.60 -2.40 -14.84
N LEU A 15 8.73 -1.82 -13.64
CA LEU A 15 8.35 -0.43 -13.38
C LEU A 15 9.23 0.55 -14.16
N ILE A 16 10.54 0.27 -14.23
CA ILE A 16 11.50 1.02 -15.03
C ILE A 16 11.15 0.91 -16.52
N ASP A 17 10.98 -0.32 -17.02
CA ASP A 17 10.70 -0.60 -18.43
C ASP A 17 9.36 0.00 -18.90
N SER A 18 8.36 0.04 -18.00
CA SER A 18 7.06 0.64 -18.28
C SER A 18 7.02 2.16 -18.11
N GLY A 19 8.12 2.79 -17.68
CA GLY A 19 8.18 4.23 -17.40
C GLY A 19 7.24 4.68 -16.27
N LYS A 20 6.80 3.76 -15.40
CA LYS A 20 5.85 4.06 -14.33
C LYS A 20 6.58 4.41 -13.03
N GLY A 21 6.61 5.70 -12.73
CA GLY A 21 7.22 6.25 -11.52
C GLY A 21 8.42 7.15 -11.82
N ASP A 22 9.28 7.33 -10.83
CA ASP A 22 10.49 8.11 -10.89
C ASP A 22 11.64 7.18 -11.26
N SER A 23 12.15 7.32 -12.48
CA SER A 23 13.20 6.47 -13.02
C SER A 23 14.47 6.49 -12.17
N LYS A 24 14.88 7.66 -11.67
CA LYS A 24 16.10 7.78 -10.86
C LYS A 24 15.93 6.99 -9.56
N ARG A 25 14.81 7.21 -8.86
CA ARG A 25 14.51 6.51 -7.61
C ARG A 25 14.39 5.00 -7.82
N LEU A 26 13.73 4.56 -8.90
CA LEU A 26 13.61 3.13 -9.21
C LEU A 26 14.98 2.49 -9.50
N HIS A 27 15.89 3.19 -10.18
CA HIS A 27 17.26 2.72 -10.40
C HIS A 27 18.06 2.62 -9.08
N GLU A 28 17.92 3.58 -8.18
CA GLU A 28 18.54 3.53 -6.85
C GLU A 28 18.05 2.32 -6.06
N ILE A 29 16.72 2.13 -5.97
CA ILE A 29 16.09 0.97 -5.33
C ILE A 29 16.57 -0.35 -5.94
N PHE A 30 16.64 -0.43 -7.26
CA PHE A 30 17.11 -1.62 -7.97
C PHE A 30 18.55 -1.99 -7.58
N ASN A 31 19.43 -0.98 -7.47
CA ASN A 31 20.81 -1.19 -7.06
C ASN A 31 20.91 -1.66 -5.60
N VAL A 32 20.14 -1.07 -4.68
CA VAL A 32 20.07 -1.47 -3.27
C VAL A 32 19.61 -2.94 -3.14
N LEU A 33 18.60 -3.33 -3.92
CA LEU A 33 18.11 -4.71 -3.93
C LEU A 33 19.15 -5.70 -4.50
N LYS A 34 19.87 -5.32 -5.57
CA LYS A 34 20.97 -6.14 -6.12
C LYS A 34 22.11 -6.36 -5.14
N GLN A 35 22.38 -5.38 -4.29
CA GLN A 35 23.39 -5.47 -3.23
C GLN A 35 22.92 -6.34 -2.05
N GLY A 36 21.65 -6.79 -2.04
CA GLY A 36 21.08 -7.58 -0.95
C GLY A 36 20.79 -6.74 0.30
N THR A 37 20.79 -5.42 0.16
CA THR A 37 20.54 -4.49 1.26
C THR A 37 19.03 -4.31 1.47
N PRO A 38 18.54 -4.20 2.71
CA PRO A 38 17.12 -3.93 2.96
C PRO A 38 16.73 -2.53 2.47
N LEU A 39 15.55 -2.42 1.87
CA LEU A 39 14.99 -1.14 1.44
C LEU A 39 14.51 -0.30 2.61
N TYR A 40 14.58 1.01 2.44
CA TYR A 40 13.88 1.93 3.34
C TYR A 40 12.36 1.74 3.26
N ILE A 41 11.68 1.96 4.38
CA ILE A 41 10.22 1.84 4.48
C ILE A 41 9.51 2.77 3.48
N SER A 42 10.08 3.94 3.22
CA SER A 42 9.61 4.89 2.20
C SER A 42 9.65 4.30 0.79
N ASP A 43 10.69 3.56 0.44
CA ASP A 43 10.84 2.92 -0.86
C ASP A 43 9.93 1.70 -0.98
N TYR A 44 9.76 0.94 0.09
CA TYR A 44 8.79 -0.15 0.13
C TYR A 44 7.36 0.35 -0.13
N LYS A 45 6.96 1.44 0.56
CA LYS A 45 5.64 2.08 0.35
C LYS A 45 5.51 2.65 -1.05
N TYR A 46 6.57 3.22 -1.58
CA TYR A 46 6.61 3.75 -2.93
C TYR A 46 6.34 2.65 -3.95
N LEU A 47 7.08 1.54 -3.90
CA LEU A 47 6.85 0.37 -4.76
C LEU A 47 5.43 -0.19 -4.62
N GLN A 48 4.94 -0.33 -3.39
CA GLN A 48 3.58 -0.82 -3.13
C GLN A 48 2.50 0.08 -3.77
N SER A 49 2.69 1.40 -3.77
CA SER A 49 1.76 2.33 -4.42
C SER A 49 1.76 2.19 -5.95
N LEU A 50 2.93 1.95 -6.55
CA LEU A 50 3.07 1.73 -8.00
C LEU A 50 2.49 0.39 -8.44
N THR A 51 2.74 -0.68 -7.69
CA THR A 51 2.23 -2.02 -8.02
C THR A 51 0.72 -2.09 -7.85
N LYS A 52 0.16 -1.50 -6.79
CA LYS A 52 -1.29 -1.44 -6.58
C LYS A 52 -2.00 -0.73 -7.75
N ALA A 53 -1.43 0.36 -8.24
CA ALA A 53 -1.95 1.08 -9.41
C ALA A 53 -1.89 0.24 -10.70
N ILE A 54 -0.95 -0.71 -10.81
CA ILE A 54 -0.85 -1.64 -11.95
C ILE A 54 -1.83 -2.81 -11.80
N GLU A 55 -1.99 -3.34 -10.59
CA GLU A 55 -2.93 -4.43 -10.28
C GLU A 55 -4.39 -4.03 -10.54
N GLU A 56 -4.74 -2.78 -10.22
CA GLU A 56 -6.05 -2.20 -10.50
C GLU A 56 -6.29 -2.03 -12.01
N GLN A 57 -5.23 -1.92 -12.82
CA GLN A 57 -5.31 -1.88 -14.30
C GLN A 57 -5.34 -3.27 -14.94
N LYS A 58 -4.87 -4.32 -14.25
CA LYS A 58 -4.81 -5.69 -14.76
C LYS A 58 -6.18 -6.40 -14.77
N GLN A 59 -7.16 -5.90 -14.02
CA GLN A 59 -8.54 -6.40 -14.05
C GLN A 59 -9.32 -5.98 -15.32
N ILE A 60 -8.76 -5.12 -16.18
CA ILE A 60 -9.45 -4.60 -17.37
C ILE A 60 -8.87 -5.20 -18.69
N SER A 61 -7.69 -5.84 -18.67
CA SER A 61 -6.98 -6.20 -19.92
C SER A 61 -6.74 -7.71 -20.16
N GLU A 62 -7.40 -8.61 -19.43
CA GLU A 62 -7.37 -10.07 -19.72
C GLU A 62 -8.58 -10.56 -20.55
N PHE A 63 -9.45 -9.66 -21.02
CA PHE A 63 -10.63 -9.99 -21.84
C PHE A 63 -10.70 -9.25 -23.18
N GLU A 64 -9.61 -9.11 -23.95
CA GLU A 64 -9.73 -8.81 -25.39
C GLU A 64 -8.78 -9.66 -26.23
N LYS A 65 -8.95 -10.98 -26.09
CA LYS A 65 -8.81 -11.94 -27.19
C LYS A 65 -10.04 -12.84 -27.21
N ASP A 66 -11.22 -12.26 -27.40
CA ASP A 66 -12.28 -12.77 -28.27
C ASP A 66 -13.58 -11.97 -28.08
N LYS A 67 -14.34 -11.90 -29.17
CA LYS A 67 -15.43 -10.96 -29.41
C LYS A 67 -16.65 -11.10 -28.46
N SER A 68 -17.36 -9.97 -28.34
CA SER A 68 -18.83 -9.83 -28.23
C SER A 68 -19.48 -9.53 -26.86
N LYS A 69 -20.09 -8.34 -26.83
CA LYS A 69 -21.46 -8.01 -26.37
C LYS A 69 -21.83 -8.13 -24.87
N ASN A 70 -22.47 -7.04 -24.43
CA ASN A 70 -23.50 -6.88 -23.38
C ASN A 70 -23.09 -6.55 -21.92
N LYS A 71 -23.27 -5.27 -21.59
CA LYS A 71 -24.37 -4.71 -20.77
C LYS A 71 -24.54 -5.22 -19.31
N LYS A 72 -24.41 -4.23 -18.41
CA LYS A 72 -25.19 -3.95 -17.17
C LYS A 72 -24.91 -4.75 -15.88
N GLN A 73 -24.65 -3.94 -14.84
CA GLN A 73 -25.26 -3.96 -13.50
C GLN A 73 -24.85 -5.09 -12.55
N ASN A 74 -24.82 -4.97 -11.22
CA ASN A 74 -24.81 -3.91 -10.19
C ASN A 74 -24.90 -4.70 -8.86
N LYS A 75 -24.42 -4.12 -7.74
CA LYS A 75 -24.81 -4.44 -6.33
C LYS A 75 -24.43 -5.83 -5.76
N LYS A 76 -24.20 -6.06 -4.46
CA LYS A 76 -24.08 -5.27 -3.20
C LYS A 76 -23.90 -6.28 -2.04
N SER A 77 -23.01 -6.01 -1.09
CA SER A 77 -23.11 -6.44 0.33
C SER A 77 -22.03 -5.67 1.13
N GLU A 78 -22.32 -4.53 1.76
CA GLU A 78 -22.87 -4.39 3.14
C GLU A 78 -22.24 -5.43 4.09
N THR A 79 -21.40 -5.10 5.08
CA THR A 79 -21.64 -4.19 6.23
C THR A 79 -20.27 -4.07 6.94
N ILE A 80 -19.72 -2.90 7.28
CA ILE A 80 -19.84 -2.27 8.60
C ILE A 80 -19.54 -0.77 8.44
N LYS A 81 -20.41 0.01 9.07
CA LYS A 81 -20.60 1.45 8.98
C LYS A 81 -19.42 2.25 9.55
N LYS A 82 -19.12 3.36 8.87
CA LYS A 82 -19.07 4.79 9.31
C LYS A 82 -17.93 5.47 8.54
N SER A 83 -18.18 6.09 7.37
CA SER A 83 -18.50 7.54 7.25
C SER A 83 -17.71 8.37 8.27
N GLU A 84 -16.77 9.26 7.93
CA GLU A 84 -16.74 10.26 6.86
C GLU A 84 -15.41 11.03 6.99
N LYS A 85 -15.08 11.79 5.95
CA LYS A 85 -14.24 13.01 5.95
C LYS A 85 -12.73 12.89 6.17
N ILE A 86 -12.04 13.11 5.05
CA ILE A 86 -10.91 14.02 4.86
C ILE A 86 -10.73 15.06 5.99
N GLN A 87 -9.47 15.19 6.44
CA GLN A 87 -8.84 16.22 7.31
C GLN A 87 -8.79 15.94 8.83
N SER A 88 -7.70 15.30 9.29
CA SER A 88 -6.90 15.78 10.43
C SER A 88 -5.60 14.95 10.56
N LYS A 89 -4.49 15.56 11.00
CA LYS A 89 -3.28 14.81 11.41
C LYS A 89 -3.57 13.84 12.58
N GLY A 90 -4.67 14.05 13.31
CA GLY A 90 -5.13 13.23 14.44
C GLY A 90 -5.54 11.82 14.04
N ASP A 91 -6.14 11.62 12.87
CA ASP A 91 -6.56 10.28 12.41
C ASP A 91 -5.37 9.36 12.13
N SER A 92 -4.24 9.94 11.69
CA SER A 92 -3.00 9.20 11.52
C SER A 92 -2.42 8.75 12.86
N ALA A 93 -2.44 9.62 13.87
CA ALA A 93 -1.93 9.30 15.21
C ALA A 93 -2.75 8.18 15.87
N LEU A 94 -4.09 8.26 15.81
CA LEU A 94 -4.97 7.19 16.31
C LEU A 94 -4.75 5.86 15.58
N LYS A 95 -4.50 5.89 14.26
CA LYS A 95 -4.21 4.68 13.49
C LYS A 95 -2.91 4.02 13.91
N ILE A 96 -1.86 4.82 14.16
CA ILE A 96 -0.58 4.32 14.65
C ILE A 96 -0.76 3.67 16.02
N LEU A 97 -1.45 4.34 16.96
CA LEU A 97 -1.69 3.80 18.30
C LEU A 97 -2.45 2.47 18.28
N LYS A 98 -3.46 2.32 17.41
CA LYS A 98 -4.19 1.06 17.25
C LYS A 98 -3.30 -0.08 16.77
N ASN A 99 -2.40 0.20 15.83
CA ASN A 99 -1.47 -0.81 15.32
C ASN A 99 -0.49 -1.26 16.40
N ARG A 100 0.02 -0.31 17.22
CA ARG A 100 0.93 -0.61 18.33
C ARG A 100 0.27 -1.45 19.41
N LEU A 101 -0.99 -1.14 19.73
CA LEU A 101 -1.80 -1.96 20.64
C LEU A 101 -2.00 -3.38 20.10
N ALA A 102 -2.33 -3.52 18.81
CA ALA A 102 -2.52 -4.82 18.16
C ALA A 102 -1.22 -5.64 18.07
N ALA A 103 -0.08 -4.97 17.96
CA ALA A 103 1.24 -5.58 17.99
C ALA A 103 1.73 -5.90 19.41
N GLY A 104 1.03 -5.47 20.45
CA GLY A 104 1.43 -5.63 21.85
C GLY A 104 2.59 -4.73 22.28
N GLU A 105 2.91 -3.69 21.50
CA GLU A 105 3.96 -2.72 21.83
C GLU A 105 3.54 -1.73 22.93
N ILE A 106 2.23 -1.58 23.13
CA ILE A 106 1.63 -0.75 24.19
C ILE A 106 0.47 -1.50 24.81
N THR A 107 0.16 -1.19 26.07
CA THR A 107 -1.00 -1.75 26.77
C THR A 107 -2.29 -0.99 26.43
N ILE A 108 -3.44 -1.58 26.81
CA ILE A 108 -4.74 -0.90 26.68
C ILE A 108 -4.76 0.42 27.46
N GLU A 109 -4.12 0.47 28.63
CA GLU A 109 -4.09 1.64 29.50
C GLU A 109 -3.30 2.79 28.85
N GLU A 110 -2.12 2.47 28.32
CA GLU A 110 -1.28 3.42 27.57
C GLU A 110 -2.00 3.94 26.33
N PHE A 111 -2.69 3.06 25.59
CA PHE A 111 -3.49 3.46 24.43
C PHE A 111 -4.59 4.46 24.81
N GLN A 112 -5.30 4.25 25.93
CA GLN A 112 -6.37 5.14 26.37
C GLN A 112 -5.83 6.51 26.82
N ALA A 113 -4.71 6.54 27.55
CA ALA A 113 -4.06 7.78 27.96
C ALA A 113 -3.64 8.63 26.76
N LEU A 114 -2.97 8.01 25.78
CA LEU A 114 -2.52 8.68 24.56
C LEU A 114 -3.70 9.13 23.69
N LYS A 115 -4.76 8.34 23.63
CA LYS A 115 -5.99 8.71 22.91
C LYS A 115 -6.69 9.92 23.52
N LYS A 116 -6.63 10.10 24.85
CA LYS A 116 -7.22 11.27 25.53
C LYS A 116 -6.44 12.54 25.20
N ILE A 117 -5.10 12.49 25.28
CA ILE A 117 -4.21 13.61 24.94
C ILE A 117 -4.44 14.08 23.49
N LEU A 118 -4.58 13.14 22.55
CA LEU A 118 -4.85 13.44 21.14
C LEU A 118 -6.23 14.05 20.85
N LYS A 119 -7.16 13.98 21.81
CA LYS A 119 -8.51 14.57 21.69
C LYS A 119 -8.64 15.91 22.40
N GLU A 120 -7.71 16.23 23.29
CA GLU A 120 -7.67 17.47 24.07
C GLU A 120 -6.82 18.56 23.38
N THR A 121 -6.36 18.33 22.14
CA THR A 121 -5.59 19.26 21.29
C THR A 121 -6.42 19.71 20.10
#